data_AF-A0A914T4N5-F1
#
_entry.id   AF-A0A914T4N5-F1
#
_cell.length_a   1.000
_cell.length_b   1.000
_cell.length_c   1.000
_cell.angle_alpha   90.00
_cell.angle_beta   90.00
_cell.angle_gamma   90.00
#
_symmetry.space_group_name_H-M   'P 1'
#
loop_
_entity.id
_entity.type
_entity.pdbx_description
1 polymer ?
#
loop_
_entity_poly.entity_id
_entity_poly.type
_entity_poly.pdbx_seq_one_letter_code
_entity_poly.pdbx_strand_id
1 'polypeptide(L)'
;MAAFLESYLNKLVQIMTCDGRQIMGFLEGYDQVTNLIITEARERVFSTQHGVKDVPLGMYVIRGDNVAAVGEVDEELDQRIDFAEVYVPPLGPIWEMQ
;
A
#
# COMPACT_ATOMS: atom_id res chain seq x y z
N MET A 1 12.33 14.85 4.09
CA MET A 1 11.47 13.70 3.73
C MET A 1 10.03 13.90 4.19
N ALA A 2 9.78 14.23 5.48
CA ALA A 2 8.42 14.41 6.03
C ALA A 2 7.52 15.42 5.28
N ALA A 3 8.10 16.44 4.63
CA ALA A 3 7.35 17.45 3.88
C ALA A 3 6.56 16.91 2.67
N PHE A 4 6.90 15.72 2.15
CA PHE A 4 6.21 15.15 1.00
C PHE A 4 4.93 14.39 1.38
N LEU A 5 4.90 13.76 2.56
CA LEU A 5 3.73 13.01 3.05
C LEU A 5 2.59 13.90 3.53
N GLU A 6 2.89 15.15 3.89
CA GLU A 6 1.86 16.14 4.25
C GLU A 6 0.82 16.29 3.13
N SER A 7 1.26 16.25 1.87
CA SER A 7 0.38 16.34 0.70
C SER A 7 -0.54 15.14 0.50
N TYR A 8 -0.27 14.03 1.19
CA TYR A 8 -1.03 12.78 1.13
C TYR A 8 -1.97 12.59 2.33
N LEU A 9 -1.95 13.50 3.32
CA LEU A 9 -2.86 13.43 4.47
C LEU A 9 -4.34 13.42 4.03
N ASN A 10 -5.11 12.53 4.63
CA ASN A 10 -6.53 12.28 4.34
C ASN A 10 -6.82 11.85 2.89
N LYS A 11 -5.80 11.37 2.17
CA LYS A 11 -5.96 10.83 0.82
C LYS A 11 -5.78 9.32 0.80
N LEU A 12 -6.39 8.68 -0.19
CA LEU A 12 -6.14 7.28 -0.47
C LEU A 12 -4.70 7.10 -0.96
N VAL A 13 -3.93 6.27 -0.27
CA VAL A 13 -2.55 5.94 -0.61
C VAL A 13 -2.37 4.45 -0.79
N GLN A 14 -1.44 4.10 -1.68
CA GLN A 14 -0.87 2.77 -1.79
C GLN A 14 0.52 2.76 -1.15
N ILE A 15 0.76 1.79 -0.29
CA ILE A 15 2.01 1.61 0.44
C ILE A 15 2.59 0.26 0.06
N MET A 16 3.81 0.30 -0.46
CA MET A 16 4.62 -0.90 -0.67
C MET A 16 5.54 -1.09 0.53
N THR A 17 5.46 -2.26 1.15
CA THR A 17 6.34 -2.61 2.27
C THR A 17 7.60 -3.33 1.80
N CYS A 18 8.64 -3.29 2.61
CA CYS A 18 9.93 -3.92 2.32
C CYS A 18 9.83 -5.44 2.09
N ASP A 19 8.83 -6.10 2.68
CA ASP A 19 8.53 -7.53 2.53
C ASP A 19 7.62 -7.87 1.32
N GLY A 20 7.30 -6.88 0.47
CA GLY A 20 6.57 -7.10 -0.78
C GLY A 20 5.04 -7.03 -0.68
N ARG A 21 4.49 -6.58 0.46
CA ARG A 21 3.03 -6.41 0.62
C ARG A 21 2.59 -5.07 0.05
N GLN A 22 1.34 -5.03 -0.44
CA GLN A 22 0.70 -3.81 -0.88
C GLN A 22 -0.48 -3.48 0.02
N ILE A 23 -0.42 -2.34 0.70
CA ILE A 23 -1.46 -1.86 1.61
C ILE A 23 -2.08 -0.61 1.01
N MET A 24 -3.40 -0.58 0.92
CA MET A 24 -4.19 0.55 0.45
C MET A 24 -5.00 1.10 1.63
N GLY A 25 -5.15 2.41 1.75
CA GLY A 25 -6.02 3.03 2.76
C GLY A 25 -5.79 4.53 2.87
N PHE A 26 -6.49 5.20 3.78
CA PHE A 26 -6.37 6.64 3.99
C PHE A 26 -5.23 6.96 4.97
N LEU A 27 -4.33 7.86 4.60
CA LEU A 27 -3.24 8.29 5.47
C LEU A 27 -3.75 9.33 6.48
N GLU A 28 -3.92 8.93 7.74
CA GLU A 28 -4.39 9.81 8.82
C GLU A 28 -3.25 10.48 9.59
N GLY A 29 -2.07 9.88 9.57
CA GLY A 29 -0.95 10.38 10.36
C GLY A 29 0.37 9.77 9.94
N TYR A 30 1.42 10.56 10.13
CA TYR A 30 2.80 10.13 9.96
C TYR A 30 3.71 10.82 10.97
N ASP A 31 4.92 10.31 11.14
CA ASP A 31 5.95 10.95 11.95
C ASP A 31 7.27 11.15 11.16
N GLN A 32 8.27 11.74 11.82
CA GLN A 32 9.56 12.06 11.21
C GLN A 32 10.39 10.82 10.79
N VAL A 33 10.04 9.62 11.26
CA VAL A 33 10.69 8.36 10.86
C VAL A 33 9.81 7.54 9.92
N THR A 34 8.74 8.12 9.37
CA THR A 34 7.84 7.49 8.39
C THR A 34 7.00 6.36 9.00
N ASN A 35 6.75 6.36 10.31
CA ASN A 35 5.65 5.52 10.82
C ASN A 35 4.34 6.07 10.26
N LEU A 36 3.44 5.20 9.79
CA LEU A 36 2.20 5.59 9.12
C LEU A 36 0.99 5.04 9.87
N ILE A 37 -0.05 5.86 10.03
CA ILE A 37 -1.37 5.48 10.53
C ILE A 37 -2.31 5.46 9.34
N ILE A 38 -2.82 4.28 9.00
CA ILE A 38 -3.70 4.05 7.86
C ILE A 38 -5.08 3.60 8.36
N THR A 39 -6.13 4.29 7.94
CA THR A 39 -7.52 3.90 8.17
C THR A 39 -8.12 3.25 6.92
N GLU A 40 -9.17 2.46 7.13
CA GLU A 40 -9.81 1.66 6.08
C GLU A 40 -8.80 0.83 5.28
N ALA A 41 -7.75 0.36 5.96
CA ALA A 41 -6.65 -0.34 5.36
C ALA A 41 -7.14 -1.68 4.78
N ARG A 42 -6.71 -1.97 3.57
CA ARG A 42 -6.88 -3.26 2.89
C ARG A 42 -5.56 -3.69 2.28
N GLU A 43 -5.23 -4.97 2.43
CA GLU A 43 -4.09 -5.57 1.75
C GLU A 43 -4.51 -6.08 0.38
N ARG A 44 -3.85 -5.58 -0.66
CA ARG A 44 -4.05 -6.02 -2.04
C ARG A 44 -3.13 -7.20 -2.34
N VAL A 45 -3.69 -8.40 -2.36
CA VAL A 45 -2.94 -9.66 -2.52
C VAL A 45 -2.96 -10.10 -3.98
N PHE A 46 -1.77 -10.17 -4.58
CA PHE A 46 -1.58 -10.66 -5.95
C PHE A 46 -1.30 -12.16 -5.97
N SER A 47 -1.75 -12.84 -7.01
CA SER A 47 -1.50 -14.27 -7.21
C SER A 47 -1.42 -14.59 -8.69
N THR A 48 -0.63 -15.60 -9.05
CA THR A 48 -0.60 -16.17 -10.41
C THR A 48 -1.74 -17.16 -10.66
N GLN A 49 -2.44 -17.60 -9.62
CA GLN A 49 -3.49 -18.64 -9.71
C GLN A 49 -4.90 -18.10 -9.51
N HIS A 50 -5.04 -16.96 -8.82
CA HIS A 50 -6.31 -16.34 -8.52
C HIS A 50 -6.23 -14.85 -8.83
N GLY A 51 -7.36 -14.24 -9.17
CA GLY A 51 -7.47 -12.79 -9.27
C GLY A 51 -7.06 -12.07 -7.97
N VAL A 52 -6.69 -10.81 -8.10
CA VAL A 52 -6.27 -9.97 -6.97
C VAL A 52 -7.42 -9.84 -5.97
N LYS A 53 -7.09 -9.92 -4.69
CA LYS A 53 -8.04 -9.80 -3.58
C LYS A 53 -7.65 -8.68 -2.64
N ASP A 54 -8.63 -7.87 -2.25
CA ASP A 54 -8.46 -6.90 -1.18
C ASP A 54 -8.92 -7.52 0.15
N VAL A 55 -7.99 -7.70 1.09
CA VAL A 55 -8.23 -8.26 2.42
C VAL A 55 -8.34 -7.11 3.43
N PRO A 56 -9.48 -6.92 4.12
CA PRO A 56 -9.65 -5.82 5.06
C PRO A 56 -8.77 -5.99 6.29
N LEU A 57 -8.06 -4.92 6.67
CA LEU A 57 -7.22 -4.82 7.86
C LEU A 57 -7.80 -3.83 8.89
N GLY A 58 -8.59 -2.84 8.46
CA GLY A 58 -9.20 -1.84 9.33
C GLY A 58 -8.23 -0.69 9.63
N MET A 59 -8.01 -0.34 10.90
CA MET A 59 -6.94 0.59 11.25
C MET A 59 -5.62 -0.18 11.30
N TYR A 60 -4.59 0.32 10.61
CA TYR A 60 -3.30 -0.35 10.49
C TYR A 60 -2.16 0.64 10.71
N VAL A 61 -1.21 0.28 11.58
CA VAL A 61 -0.02 1.09 11.86
C VAL A 61 1.19 0.40 11.23
N ILE A 62 1.90 1.12 10.37
CA ILE A 62 3.09 0.61 9.67
C ILE A 62 4.31 1.28 10.27
N ARG A 63 5.30 0.47 10.68
CA ARG A 63 6.59 0.97 11.14
C ARG A 63 7.41 1.49 9.95
N GLY A 64 8.00 2.67 10.09
CA GLY A 64 8.69 3.36 8.99
C GLY A 64 9.82 2.59 8.33
N ASP A 65 10.58 1.79 9.09
CA ASP A 65 11.65 0.95 8.54
C ASP A 65 11.13 -0.13 7.55
N ASN A 66 9.84 -0.45 7.63
CA ASN A 66 9.18 -1.42 6.74
C ASN A 66 8.51 -0.74 5.54
N VAL A 67 8.55 0.59 5.42
CA VAL A 67 7.95 1.33 4.30
C VAL A 67 8.98 1.44 3.17
N ALA A 68 8.69 0.85 2.01
CA ALA A 68 9.53 0.98 0.82
C ALA A 68 9.09 2.16 -0.06
N ALA A 69 7.78 2.35 -0.25
CA ALA A 69 7.24 3.45 -1.04
C ALA A 69 5.80 3.80 -0.64
N VAL A 70 5.42 5.06 -0.86
CA VAL A 70 4.05 5.58 -0.68
C VAL A 70 3.66 6.37 -1.91
N GLY A 71 2.51 6.06 -2.51
CA GLY A 71 1.96 6.78 -3.65
C GLY A 71 0.49 7.15 -3.41
N GLU A 72 0.12 8.38 -3.78
CA GLU A 72 -1.30 8.78 -3.86
C GLU A 72 -2.00 7.99 -4.96
N VAL A 73 -3.22 7.54 -4.69
CA VAL A 73 -4.01 6.74 -5.62
C VAL A 73 -5.05 7.63 -6.28
N ASP A 74 -5.09 7.60 -7.61
CA ASP A 74 -6.22 8.11 -8.37
C ASP A 74 -7.36 7.09 -8.32
N GLU A 75 -8.41 7.40 -7.55
CA GLU A 75 -9.55 6.52 -7.32
C GLU A 75 -10.33 6.19 -8.60
N GLU A 76 -10.44 7.15 -9.53
CA GLU A 76 -11.15 6.91 -10.79
C GLU A 76 -10.37 5.94 -11.67
N LEU A 77 -9.04 6.06 -11.68
CA LEU A 77 -8.19 5.13 -12.42
C LEU A 77 -8.17 3.74 -11.78
N ASP A 78 -8.08 3.64 -10.45
CA ASP A 78 -8.08 2.35 -9.73
C ASP A 78 -9.38 1.58 -9.99
N GLN A 79 -10.53 2.26 -9.99
CA GLN A 79 -11.84 1.63 -10.24
C GLN A 79 -12.04 1.11 -11.67
N ARG A 80 -11.25 1.60 -12.64
CA ARG A 80 -11.32 1.16 -14.04
C ARG A 80 -10.60 -0.16 -14.29
N ILE A 81 -9.78 -0.61 -13.33
CA ILE A 81 -9.00 -1.84 -13.46
C ILE A 81 -9.81 -2.99 -12.85
N ASP A 82 -10.06 -4.03 -13.66
CA ASP A 82 -10.67 -5.26 -13.16
C ASP A 82 -9.60 -6.15 -12.50
N PHE A 83 -9.33 -5.86 -11.23
CA PHE A 83 -8.35 -6.58 -10.41
C PHE A 83 -8.68 -8.08 -10.27
N ALA A 84 -9.94 -8.50 -10.43
CA ALA A 84 -10.32 -9.91 -10.37
C ALA A 84 -9.77 -10.73 -11.55
N GLU A 85 -9.44 -10.07 -12.67
CA GLU A 85 -8.85 -10.69 -13.86
C GLU A 85 -7.34 -10.40 -14.01
N VAL A 86 -6.71 -9.90 -12.96
CA VAL A 86 -5.27 -9.64 -12.91
C VAL A 86 -4.55 -10.79 -12.21
N TYR A 87 -3.62 -11.44 -12.92
CA TYR A 87 -2.86 -12.59 -12.45
C TYR A 87 -1.36 -12.32 -12.55
N VAL A 88 -0.76 -11.93 -11.43
CA VAL A 88 0.65 -11.49 -11.36
C VAL A 88 1.29 -12.08 -10.11
N PRO A 89 2.57 -12.46 -10.13
CA PRO A 89 3.25 -12.85 -8.90
C PRO A 89 3.26 -11.70 -7.87
N PRO A 90 3.23 -12.01 -6.57
CA PRO A 90 3.50 -11.04 -5.51
C PRO A 90 4.85 -10.35 -5.73
N LEU A 91 5.00 -9.14 -5.20
CA LEU A 91 6.30 -8.47 -5.17
C LEU A 91 7.25 -9.26 -4.26
N GLY A 92 8.49 -9.41 -4.71
CA GLY A 92 9.56 -9.93 -3.88
C GLY A 92 10.00 -8.89 -2.83
N PRO A 93 10.63 -9.33 -1.74
CA PRO A 93 11.19 -8.42 -0.75
C PRO A 93 12.39 -7.65 -1.30
N ILE A 94 12.66 -6.46 -0.77
CA ILE A 94 13.74 -5.58 -1.27
C ILE A 94 15.15 -6.13 -1.01
N TRP A 95 15.30 -7.12 -0.13
CA TRP A 95 16.58 -7.72 0.22
C TRP A 95 16.90 -8.99 -0.57
N GLU A 96 16.00 -9.46 -1.43
CA GLU A 96 16.36 -10.47 -2.42
C GLU A 96 17.27 -9.83 -3.48
N MET A 97 18.57 -10.14 -3.38
CA MET A 97 19.52 -9.85 -4.45
C MET A 97 19.10 -10.68 -5.66
N GLN A 98 18.62 -10.02 -6.72
CA GLN A 98 18.43 -10.65 -8.04
C GLN A 98 19.76 -11.09 -8.65
#